data_AF-A0A7J4IE64-F1
#
_entry.id   AF-A0A7J4IE64-F1
#
_cell.length_a   1.000
_cell.length_b   1.000
_cell.length_c   1.000
_cell.angle_alpha   90.00
_cell.angle_beta   90.00
_cell.angle_gamma   90.00
#
_symmetry.space_group_name_H-M   'P 1'
#
loop_
_entity.id
_entity.type
_entity.pdbx_description
1 polymer ?
#
loop_
_entity_poly.entity_id
_entity_poly.type
_entity_poly.pdbx_seq_one_letter_code
_entity_poly.pdbx_strand_id
1 'polypeptide(L)'
;MISTYTMKSLNKESVLAMVRENNVHFIRLQFIDILGSPKNIVIPAQGLQSALDEGVPFDASSIAGYATIEESDKIAKPDPASFVILPETVEERKT
;
A
#
# COMPACT_ATOMS: atom_id res chain seq x y z
N MET A 1 35.37 -16.17 0.64
CA MET A 1 34.19 -16.22 1.52
C MET A 1 33.76 -14.81 1.86
N ILE A 2 32.86 -14.22 1.07
CA ILE A 2 31.84 -13.27 1.54
C ILE A 2 30.68 -13.47 0.57
N SER A 3 29.63 -14.19 1.00
CA SER A 3 28.40 -14.33 0.22
C SER A 3 27.74 -12.96 0.23
N THR A 4 27.70 -12.29 -0.91
CA THR A 4 26.95 -11.05 -1.07
C THR A 4 25.50 -11.35 -0.77
N TYR A 5 25.04 -10.90 0.39
CA TYR A 5 23.63 -10.85 0.75
C TYR A 5 23.00 -9.78 -0.13
N THR A 6 22.68 -10.13 -1.38
CA THR A 6 21.88 -9.27 -2.25
C THR A 6 20.55 -9.08 -1.54
N MET A 7 20.36 -7.92 -0.89
CA MET A 7 19.05 -7.48 -0.46
C MET A 7 18.18 -7.52 -1.70
N LYS A 8 17.27 -8.49 -1.76
CA LYS A 8 16.31 -8.66 -2.84
C LYS A 8 15.46 -7.40 -2.84
N SER A 9 15.80 -6.41 -3.66
CA SER A 9 14.98 -5.21 -3.76
C SER A 9 13.64 -5.67 -4.29
N LEU A 10 12.59 -5.53 -3.48
CA LEU A 10 11.25 -5.84 -3.91
C LEU A 10 10.93 -4.91 -5.08
N ASN A 11 10.93 -5.48 -6.28
CA ASN A 11 10.54 -4.80 -7.50
C ASN A 11 9.07 -5.10 -7.78
N LYS A 12 8.45 -4.27 -8.63
CA LYS A 12 7.03 -4.39 -9.00
C LYS A 12 6.63 -5.82 -9.38
N GLU A 13 7.47 -6.48 -10.17
CA GLU A 13 7.25 -7.84 -10.64
C GLU A 13 7.27 -8.88 -9.50
N SER A 14 8.22 -8.75 -8.57
CA SER A 14 8.26 -9.62 -7.38
C SER A 14 7.02 -9.43 -6.51
N VAL A 15 6.56 -8.19 -6.33
CA VAL A 15 5.33 -7.92 -5.55
C VAL A 15 4.11 -8.54 -6.21
N LEU A 16 3.94 -8.38 -7.53
CA LEU A 16 2.85 -8.99 -8.28
C LEU A 16 2.92 -10.53 -8.30
N ALA A 17 4.12 -11.11 -8.33
CA ALA A 17 4.31 -12.55 -8.19
C ALA A 17 3.88 -13.03 -6.80
N MET A 18 4.37 -12.40 -5.73
CA MET A 18 4.03 -12.77 -4.36
C MET A 18 2.53 -12.66 -4.06
N VAL A 19 1.86 -11.62 -4.56
CA VAL A 19 0.40 -11.45 -4.41
C VAL A 19 -0.36 -12.62 -5.04
N ARG A 20 0.08 -13.09 -6.22
CA ARG A 20 -0.51 -14.26 -6.88
C ARG A 20 -0.18 -15.57 -6.16
N GLU A 21 1.07 -15.77 -5.76
CA GLU A 21 1.54 -16.98 -5.07
C GLU A 21 0.85 -17.18 -3.71
N ASN A 22 0.61 -16.09 -2.98
CA ASN A 22 -0.04 -16.10 -1.66
C ASN A 22 -1.56 -15.92 -1.75
N ASN A 23 -2.12 -15.95 -2.97
CA ASN A 23 -3.56 -15.80 -3.22
C ASN A 23 -4.20 -14.60 -2.48
N VAL A 24 -3.50 -13.46 -2.48
CA VAL A 24 -3.95 -12.26 -1.77
C VAL A 24 -5.12 -11.64 -2.52
N HIS A 25 -6.24 -11.43 -1.82
CA HIS A 25 -7.44 -10.82 -2.41
C HIS A 25 -7.49 -9.30 -2.29
N PHE A 26 -6.96 -8.76 -1.19
CA PHE A 26 -7.02 -7.33 -0.86
C PHE A 26 -5.65 -6.80 -0.48
N ILE A 27 -5.39 -5.56 -0.88
CA ILE A 27 -4.14 -4.87 -0.59
C ILE A 27 -4.49 -3.58 0.13
N ARG A 28 -3.82 -3.37 1.27
CA ARG A 28 -3.98 -2.19 2.09
C ARG A 28 -2.79 -1.26 1.85
N LEU A 29 -3.05 -0.11 1.23
CA LEU A 29 -2.11 0.99 1.18
C LEU A 29 -2.26 1.80 2.46
N GLN A 30 -1.23 1.83 3.29
CA GLN A 30 -1.24 2.59 4.54
C GLN A 30 -0.32 3.80 4.41
N PHE A 31 -0.81 4.96 4.82
CA PHE A 31 -0.05 6.20 4.86
C PHE A 31 -0.39 7.01 6.11
N ILE A 32 0.46 7.96 6.44
CA ILE A 32 0.25 8.89 7.55
C ILE A 32 -0.27 10.20 6.97
N ASP A 33 -1.35 10.68 7.55
CA ASP A 33 -1.93 11.96 7.24
C ASP A 33 -1.08 13.13 7.79
N ILE A 34 -1.29 14.37 7.32
CA ILE A 34 -0.61 15.58 7.80
C ILE A 34 -0.76 15.79 9.32
N LEU A 35 -1.86 15.31 9.91
CA LEU A 35 -2.09 15.36 11.36
C LEU A 35 -1.49 14.16 12.11
N GLY A 36 -0.69 13.32 11.45
CA GLY A 36 -0.06 12.14 12.06
C GLY A 36 -1.00 10.95 12.26
N SER A 37 -2.23 11.01 11.75
CA SER A 37 -3.19 9.90 11.87
C SER A 37 -2.96 8.85 10.76
N PRO A 38 -2.93 7.54 11.08
CA PRO A 38 -2.82 6.51 10.07
C PRO A 38 -4.12 6.41 9.26
N LYS A 39 -3.99 6.43 7.93
CA LYS A 39 -5.07 6.21 6.97
C LYS A 39 -4.75 4.99 6.13
N ASN A 40 -5.80 4.36 5.62
CA ASN A 40 -5.69 3.15 4.83
C ASN A 40 -6.66 3.18 3.65
N ILE A 41 -6.16 2.80 2.48
CA ILE A 41 -6.93 2.59 1.26
C ILE A 41 -6.85 1.12 0.94
N VAL A 42 -8.01 0.49 0.71
CA VAL A 42 -8.09 -0.92 0.34
C VAL A 42 -8.40 -0.99 -1.14
N ILE A 43 -7.55 -1.70 -1.87
CA ILE A 43 -7.76 -2.00 -3.29
C ILE A 43 -7.84 -3.52 -3.49
N PRO A 44 -8.62 -3.99 -4.47
CA PRO A 44 -8.55 -5.39 -4.88
C PRO A 44 -7.16 -5.70 -5.45
N ALA A 45 -6.67 -6.91 -5.26
CA ALA A 45 -5.35 -7.33 -5.77
C ALA A 45 -5.21 -7.16 -7.30
N GLN A 46 -6.32 -7.24 -8.04
CA GLN A 46 -6.38 -6.97 -9.48
C GLN A 46 -5.98 -5.53 -9.82
N GLY A 47 -6.26 -4.57 -8.94
CA GLY A 47 -5.91 -3.16 -9.11
C GLY A 47 -4.46 -2.83 -8.72
N LEU A 48 -3.69 -3.78 -8.18
CA LEU A 48 -2.32 -3.53 -7.73
C LEU A 48 -1.41 -3.09 -8.87
N GLN A 49 -1.55 -3.70 -10.04
CA GLN A 49 -0.69 -3.40 -11.17
C GLN A 49 -0.83 -1.93 -11.58
N SER A 50 -2.07 -1.48 -11.77
CA SER A 50 -2.39 -0.08 -12.04
C SER A 50 -1.96 0.84 -10.89
N ALA A 51 -2.14 0.42 -9.64
CA ALA A 51 -1.68 1.18 -8.48
C ALA A 51 -0.16 1.38 -8.47
N LEU A 52 0.63 0.39 -8.88
CA LEU A 52 2.09 0.49 -8.92
C LEU A 52 2.59 1.35 -10.09
N ASP A 53 1.85 1.38 -11.21
CA ASP A 53 2.19 2.19 -12.38
C ASP A 53 1.76 3.67 -12.20
N GLU A 54 0.46 3.87 -12.08
CA GLU A 54 -0.22 5.16 -12.15
C GLU A 54 -0.50 5.74 -10.76
N GLY A 55 -0.54 4.89 -9.73
CA GLY A 55 -0.98 5.26 -8.39
C GLY A 55 -2.50 5.14 -8.24
N VAL A 56 -2.97 5.22 -7.00
CA VAL A 56 -4.41 5.16 -6.69
C VAL A 56 -4.91 6.58 -6.42
N PRO A 57 -5.86 7.09 -7.21
CA PRO A 57 -6.47 8.38 -6.90
C PRO A 57 -7.23 8.27 -5.58
N PHE A 58 -6.98 9.21 -4.67
CA PHE A 58 -7.65 9.30 -3.38
C PHE A 58 -8.09 10.72 -3.10
N ASP A 59 -9.31 10.85 -2.61
CA ASP A 59 -9.88 12.13 -2.23
C ASP A 59 -9.34 12.58 -0.86
N ALA A 60 -8.43 13.56 -0.89
CA ALA A 60 -7.83 14.15 0.30
C ALA A 60 -8.83 15.00 1.13
N SER A 61 -10.08 15.16 0.70
CA SER A 61 -11.10 15.91 1.46
C SER A 61 -11.40 15.34 2.85
N SER A 62 -11.14 14.04 3.07
CA SER A 62 -11.38 13.32 4.33
C SER A 62 -10.24 13.42 5.35
N ILE A 63 -9.23 14.24 5.04
CA ILE A 63 -8.10 14.58 5.90
C ILE A 63 -8.44 15.89 6.61
N ALA A 64 -8.58 15.86 7.93
CA ALA A 64 -8.80 17.08 8.70
C ALA A 64 -7.53 17.94 8.61
N GLY A 65 -7.62 19.16 8.10
CA GLY A 65 -6.49 20.11 8.02
C GLY A 65 -6.20 20.70 6.64
N TYR A 66 -6.77 20.14 5.55
CA TYR A 66 -6.79 20.79 4.23
C TYR A 66 -8.03 21.68 4.09
N ALA A 67 -8.16 22.70 4.94
CA ALA A 67 -9.22 23.70 4.82
C ALA A 67 -8.82 24.82 3.84
N THR A 68 -8.49 24.46 2.60
CA THR A 68 -8.44 25.38 1.45
C THR A 68 -8.54 24.56 0.16
N ILE A 69 -9.77 24.19 -0.21
CA ILE A 69 -10.45 24.14 -1.53
C ILE A 69 -9.68 23.66 -2.80
N GLU A 70 -8.36 23.55 -2.87
CA GLU A 70 -7.61 23.49 -4.15
C GLU A 70 -6.76 22.25 -4.43
N GLU A 71 -6.74 21.19 -3.61
CA GLU A 71 -5.98 19.97 -3.95
C GLU A 71 -6.63 18.66 -3.45
N SER A 72 -7.87 18.40 -3.85
CA SER A 72 -8.61 17.18 -3.51
C SER A 72 -8.10 15.92 -4.22
N ASP A 73 -7.53 16.05 -5.42
CA ASP A 73 -7.04 14.92 -6.22
C ASP A 73 -5.57 14.61 -5.90
N LYS A 74 -5.33 13.74 -4.92
CA LYS A 74 -4.00 13.23 -4.62
C LYS A 74 -3.86 11.79 -5.12
N ILE A 75 -2.66 11.42 -5.54
CA ILE A 75 -2.35 10.08 -6.03
C ILE A 75 -1.50 9.37 -4.98
N ALA A 76 -2.03 8.28 -4.42
CA ALA A 76 -1.29 7.38 -3.55
C ALA A 76 -0.48 6.40 -4.39
N LYS A 77 0.82 6.63 -4.52
CA LYS A 77 1.74 5.71 -5.20
C LYS A 77 2.35 4.73 -4.21
N PRO A 78 2.08 3.41 -4.33
CA PRO A 78 2.69 2.40 -3.45
C PRO A 78 4.18 2.29 -3.72
N ASP A 79 4.98 2.12 -2.66
CA ASP A 79 6.38 1.75 -2.78
C ASP A 79 6.52 0.21 -2.70
N PRO A 80 6.96 -0.46 -3.78
CA PRO A 80 7.23 -1.90 -3.78
C PRO A 80 8.17 -2.37 -2.65
N ALA A 81 9.13 -1.52 -2.24
CA ALA A 81 10.09 -1.85 -1.19
C ALA A 81 9.45 -2.01 0.19
N SER A 82 8.28 -1.39 0.40
CA SER A 82 7.50 -1.43 1.64
C SER A 82 6.51 -2.60 1.74
N PHE A 83 6.46 -3.47 0.72
CA PHE A 83 5.46 -4.53 0.67
C PHE A 83 5.67 -5.59 1.75
N VAL A 84 4.61 -5.86 2.51
CA VAL A 84 4.58 -6.89 3.56
C VAL A 84 3.27 -7.67 3.45
N ILE A 85 3.36 -9.01 3.53
CA ILE A 85 2.19 -9.88 3.64
C ILE A 85 1.79 -9.93 5.11
N LEU A 86 0.56 -9.54 5.40
CA LEU A 86 0.01 -9.66 6.74
C LEU A 86 -0.40 -11.12 7.02
N PRO A 87 -0.08 -11.68 8.19
CA PRO A 87 -0.54 -13.01 8.56
C PRO A 87 -2.06 -13.02 8.76
N GLU A 88 -2.71 -14.13 8.42
CA GLU A 88 -4.17 -14.33 8.55
C GLU A 88 -4.67 -14.18 10.00
N THR A 89 -3.78 -14.38 10.98
CA THR A 89 -4.10 -14.41 12.41
C THR A 89 -4.29 -13.03 13.08
N VAL A 90 -4.21 -11.92 12.34
CA VAL A 90 -4.39 -10.57 12.93
C VAL A 90 -5.86 -10.27 13.27
N GLU A 91 -6.82 -11.02 12.72
CA GLU A 91 -8.26 -10.85 12.95
C GLU A 91 -8.84 -11.64 14.15
N GLU A 92 -8.02 -12.27 14.98
CA GLU A 92 -8.49 -12.82 16.27
C GLU A 92 -8.31 -11.80 17.42
N ARG A 93 -8.89 -10.61 17.28
CA ARG A 93 -9.29 -9.82 18.46
C ARG A 93 -10.80 -9.82 18.56
N LYS A 94 -11.33 -10.91 19.13
CA LYS A 94 -12.66 -10.89 19.75
C LYS A 94 -12.65 -9.80 20.81
N THR A 95 -13.39 -8.72 20.54
CA THR A 95 -13.92 -7.86 21.61
C THR A 95 -15.06 -8.59 22.28
#